data_AF-A0A858X5A9-F1
#
_entry.id   AF-A0A858X5A9-F1
#
_cell.length_a   1.000
_cell.length_b   1.000
_cell.length_c   1.000
_cell.angle_alpha   90.00
_cell.angle_beta   90.00
_cell.angle_gamma   90.00
#
_symmetry.space_group_name_H-M   'P 1'
#
loop_
_entity.id
_entity.type
_entity.pdbx_description
1 polymer ?
#
loop_
_entity_poly.entity_id
_entity_poly.type
_entity_poly.pdbx_seq_one_letter_code
_entity_poly.pdbx_strand_id
1 'polypeptide(L)'
;MSDNQVARWMGGSPVWVLVRLILLSVVVGVILSALGLDPLNILQSIERLVRNLFNFSFEAFERLWRYFLLGAVIVIPLWLIMRVARSGH
;
A
#
# COMPACT_ATOMS: atom_id res chain seq x y z
N MET A 1 -26.39 13.67 21.36
CA MET A 1 -26.19 12.31 21.92
C MET A 1 -25.27 11.53 20.99
N SER A 2 -23.97 11.85 21.00
CA SER A 2 -22.99 11.30 20.03
C SER A 2 -21.67 10.84 20.67
N ASP A 3 -21.43 11.10 21.96
CA ASP A 3 -20.14 10.79 22.61
C ASP A 3 -20.01 9.31 23.07
N ASN A 4 -21.10 8.54 22.98
CA ASN A 4 -21.19 7.21 23.57
C ASN A 4 -20.77 6.09 22.59
N GLN A 5 -20.56 6.41 21.31
CA GLN A 5 -20.11 5.44 20.29
C GLN A 5 -18.58 5.36 20.22
N VAL A 6 -17.88 6.50 20.33
CA VAL A 6 -16.41 6.55 20.37
C VAL A 6 -15.87 5.92 21.65
N ALA A 7 -16.52 6.16 22.79
CA ALA A 7 -16.15 5.55 24.07
C ALA A 7 -16.30 4.02 24.10
N ARG A 8 -17.23 3.45 23.31
CA ARG A 8 -17.39 1.98 23.18
C ARG A 8 -16.43 1.35 22.17
N TRP A 9 -15.97 2.10 21.16
CA TRP A 9 -14.86 1.70 20.28
C TRP A 9 -13.50 1.75 21.00
N MET A 10 -13.34 2.66 21.97
CA MET A 10 -12.19 2.69 22.88
C MET A 10 -12.32 1.71 24.07
N GLY A 11 -13.48 1.06 24.22
CA GLY A 11 -13.81 0.11 25.28
C GLY A 11 -13.22 -1.30 25.12
N GLY A 12 -12.52 -1.54 24.01
CA GLY A 12 -11.67 -2.71 23.79
C GLY A 12 -10.33 -2.22 23.27
N SER A 13 -9.64 -1.45 24.11
CA SER A 13 -8.40 -0.70 23.85
C SER A 13 -7.66 -1.12 22.56
N PRO A 14 -7.91 -0.42 21.44
CA PRO A 14 -7.08 -0.53 20.23
C PRO A 14 -5.60 -0.28 20.54
N VAL A 15 -5.33 0.51 21.58
CA VAL A 15 -4.01 0.72 22.18
C VAL A 15 -3.44 -0.60 22.70
N TRP A 16 -4.24 -1.46 23.33
CA TRP A 16 -3.83 -2.80 23.77
C TRP A 16 -3.50 -3.72 22.59
N VAL A 17 -4.23 -3.62 21.48
CA VAL A 17 -3.91 -4.36 20.24
C VAL A 17 -2.59 -3.88 19.66
N LEU A 18 -2.34 -2.57 19.63
CA LEU A 18 -1.09 -1.98 19.15
C LEU A 18 0.10 -2.39 20.03
N VAL A 19 -0.05 -2.32 21.35
CA VAL A 19 0.96 -2.77 22.32
C VAL A 19 1.23 -4.27 22.15
N ARG A 20 0.19 -5.09 21.96
CA ARG A 20 0.33 -6.53 21.70
C ARG A 20 1.02 -6.81 20.38
N LEU A 21 0.74 -6.04 19.32
CA LEU A 21 1.43 -6.16 18.02
C LEU A 21 2.91 -5.81 18.14
N ILE A 22 3.25 -4.73 18.84
CA ILE A 22 4.65 -4.33 19.10
C ILE A 22 5.36 -5.42 19.90
N LEU A 23 4.75 -5.89 21.00
CA LEU A 23 5.30 -6.97 21.82
C LEU A 23 5.49 -8.26 21.02
N LEU A 24 4.49 -8.67 20.23
CA LEU A 24 4.58 -9.86 19.37
C LEU A 24 5.69 -9.70 18.33
N SER A 25 5.86 -8.53 17.73
CA SER A 25 6.95 -8.25 16.80
C SER A 25 8.33 -8.40 17.45
N VAL A 26 8.48 -7.90 18.69
CA VAL A 26 9.71 -8.07 19.48
C VAL A 26 9.96 -9.53 19.83
N VAL A 27 8.94 -10.26 20.30
CA VAL A 27 9.04 -11.68 20.67
C VAL A 27 9.40 -12.53 19.45
N VAL A 28 8.75 -12.32 18.31
CA VAL A 28 9.06 -13.02 17.05
C VAL A 28 10.48 -12.70 16.60
N GLY A 29 10.95 -11.45 16.74
CA GLY A 29 12.33 -11.06 16.45
C GLY A 29 13.36 -11.78 17.34
N VAL A 30 13.07 -11.92 18.63
CA VAL A 30 13.91 -12.68 19.59
C VAL A 30 13.91 -14.17 19.27
N ILE A 31 12.76 -14.76 18.92
CA ILE A 31 12.66 -16.17 18.50
C ILE A 31 13.48 -16.42 17.23
N LEU A 32 13.38 -15.54 16.23
CA LEU A 32 14.18 -15.65 14.99
C LEU A 32 15.68 -15.56 15.28
N SER A 33 16.09 -14.61 16.14
CA SER A 33 17.47 -14.47 16.59
C SER A 33 17.95 -15.70 17.37
N ALA A 34 17.10 -16.30 18.20
CA ALA A 34 17.42 -17.50 18.98
C ALA A 34 17.53 -18.75 18.10
N LEU A 35 16.84 -18.79 16.96
CA LEU A 35 16.94 -19.84 15.94
C LEU A 35 18.18 -19.66 15.03
N GLY A 36 19.00 -18.63 15.24
CA GLY A 36 20.22 -18.36 14.46
C GLY A 36 19.95 -17.75 13.08
N LEU A 37 18.72 -17.31 12.81
CA LEU A 37 18.38 -16.55 11.60
C LEU A 37 18.56 -15.07 11.92
N ASP A 38 19.73 -14.51 11.57
CA ASP A 38 20.06 -13.11 11.81
C ASP A 38 18.97 -12.15 11.28
N PRO A 39 18.14 -11.53 12.16
CA PRO A 39 17.00 -10.72 11.75
C PRO A 39 17.43 -9.46 11.00
N LEU A 40 18.63 -8.95 11.29
CA LEU A 40 19.25 -7.82 10.59
C LEU A 40 19.48 -8.14 9.10
N ASN A 41 19.81 -9.38 8.75
CA ASN A 41 20.11 -9.77 7.37
C ASN A 41 18.83 -9.85 6.52
N ILE A 42 17.71 -10.26 7.12
CA ILE A 42 16.39 -10.30 6.46
C ILE A 42 15.85 -8.88 6.25
N LEU A 43 15.92 -8.00 7.26
CA LEU A 43 15.49 -6.61 7.11
C LEU A 43 16.33 -5.88 6.06
N GLN A 44 17.66 -6.06 6.06
CA GLN A 44 18.53 -5.48 5.04
C GLN A 44 18.26 -6.04 3.65
N SER A 45 17.90 -7.32 3.53
CA SER A 45 17.52 -7.90 2.23
C SER A 45 16.22 -7.29 1.72
N ILE A 46 15.20 -7.13 2.57
CA ILE A 46 13.95 -6.46 2.18
C ILE A 46 14.20 -4.99 1.84
N GLU A 47 15.01 -4.27 2.62
CA GLU A 47 15.34 -2.88 2.34
C GLU A 47 16.07 -2.73 0.99
N ARG A 48 17.03 -3.60 0.69
CA ARG A 48 17.72 -3.63 -0.61
C ARG A 48 16.76 -3.98 -1.75
N LEU A 49 15.85 -4.93 -1.54
CA LEU A 49 14.81 -5.28 -2.52
C LEU A 49 13.85 -4.11 -2.77
N VAL A 50 13.39 -3.44 -1.71
CA VAL A 50 12.50 -2.28 -1.80
C VAL A 50 13.21 -1.11 -2.47
N ARG A 51 14.47 -0.81 -2.10
CA ARG A 51 15.27 0.27 -2.69
C ARG A 51 15.54 0.03 -4.17
N ASN A 52 15.88 -1.21 -4.54
CA ASN A 52 16.05 -1.58 -5.95
C ASN A 52 14.72 -1.54 -6.71
N LEU A 53 13.63 -2.02 -6.11
CA LEU A 53 12.29 -1.99 -6.72
C LEU A 53 11.80 -0.56 -6.91
N PHE A 54 12.05 0.35 -5.97
CA PHE A 54 11.67 1.76 -6.07
C PHE A 54 12.41 2.48 -7.21
N ASN A 55 13.72 2.24 -7.34
CA ASN A 55 14.51 2.80 -8.45
C ASN A 55 14.06 2.25 -9.80
N PHE A 56 13.72 0.95 -9.87
CA PHE A 56 13.21 0.32 -11.10
C PHE A 56 11.78 0.76 -11.44
N SER A 57 10.98 1.09 -10.41
CA SER A 57 9.59 1.50 -10.57
C SER A 57 9.48 2.82 -11.32
N PHE A 58 10.40 3.79 -11.13
CA PHE A 58 10.29 5.08 -11.80
C PHE A 58 10.44 4.98 -13.33
N GLU A 59 11.43 4.22 -13.82
CA GLU A 59 11.62 4.00 -15.26
C GLU A 59 10.51 3.15 -15.90
N ALA A 60 10.07 2.09 -15.21
CA ALA A 60 8.97 1.26 -15.70
C ALA A 60 7.64 2.04 -15.71
N PHE A 61 7.42 2.88 -14.71
CA PHE A 61 6.23 3.71 -14.59
C PHE A 61 6.19 4.78 -15.68
N GLU A 62 7.31 5.40 -16.04
CA GLU A 62 7.35 6.38 -17.14
C GLU A 62 6.98 5.75 -18.49
N ARG A 63 7.47 4.54 -18.77
CA ARG A 63 7.09 3.79 -19.98
C ARG A 63 5.60 3.43 -19.95
N LEU A 64 5.12 2.90 -18.84
CA LEU A 64 3.71 2.54 -18.65
C LEU A 64 2.80 3.77 -18.81
N TRP A 65 3.20 4.90 -18.23
CA TRP A 65 2.49 6.17 -18.32
C TRP A 65 2.40 6.66 -19.77
N ARG A 66 3.49 6.56 -20.54
CA ARG A 66 3.49 6.92 -21.97
C ARG A 66 2.52 6.06 -22.78
N TYR A 67 2.48 4.74 -22.57
CA TYR A 67 1.51 3.86 -23.24
C TYR A 67 0.08 4.12 -22.79
N PHE A 68 -0.13 4.40 -21.51
CA PHE A 68 -1.44 4.79 -20.98
C PHE A 68 -1.95 6.09 -21.61
N LEU A 69 -1.09 7.12 -21.74
CA LEU A 69 -1.44 8.38 -22.39
C LEU A 69 -1.75 8.20 -23.87
N LEU A 70 -1.00 7.35 -24.59
CA LEU A 70 -1.27 7.03 -25.99
C LEU A 70 -2.66 6.37 -26.16
N GLY A 71 -3.02 5.44 -25.27
CA GLY A 71 -4.35 4.85 -25.24
C GLY A 71 -5.42 5.88 -24.88
N ALA A 72 -5.17 6.71 -23.86
CA ALA A 72 -6.07 7.75 -23.41
C ALA A 72 -6.36 8.78 -24.51
N VAL A 73 -5.37 9.13 -25.33
CA VAL A 73 -5.53 9.99 -26.52
C VAL A 73 -6.59 9.47 -27.49
N ILE A 74 -6.79 8.16 -27.59
CA ILE A 74 -7.81 7.55 -28.46
C ILE A 74 -9.13 7.34 -27.71
N VAL A 75 -9.07 6.85 -26.48
CA VAL A 75 -10.27 6.50 -25.70
C VAL A 75 -11.06 7.76 -25.29
N ILE A 76 -10.39 8.83 -24.90
CA ILE A 76 -11.05 10.09 -24.46
C ILE A 76 -11.92 10.69 -25.58
N PRO A 77 -11.44 10.92 -26.81
CA PRO A 77 -12.27 11.49 -27.87
C PRO A 77 -13.38 10.53 -28.32
N LEU A 78 -13.11 9.22 -28.40
CA LEU A 78 -14.16 8.23 -28.67
C LEU A 78 -15.27 8.28 -27.61
N TRP A 79 -14.89 8.32 -26.34
CA TRP A 79 -15.82 8.45 -25.22
C TRP A 79 -16.63 9.74 -25.32
N LEU A 80 -15.98 10.87 -25.62
CA LEU A 80 -16.63 12.17 -25.76
C LEU A 80 -17.69 12.16 -26.88
N ILE A 81 -17.34 11.62 -28.06
CA ILE A 81 -18.26 11.50 -29.20
C ILE A 81 -19.47 10.64 -28.83
N MET A 82 -19.24 9.45 -28.25
CA MET A 82 -20.32 8.55 -27.81
C MET A 82 -21.18 9.19 -26.72
N ARG A 83 -20.57 9.94 -25.80
CA ARG A 83 -21.24 10.63 -24.70
C ARG A 83 -22.15 11.74 -25.22
N VAL A 84 -21.66 12.56 -26.16
CA VAL A 84 -22.44 13.64 -26.77
C VAL A 84 -23.56 13.06 -27.64
N ALA A 85 -23.26 12.05 -28.45
CA ALA A 85 -24.27 11.34 -29.25
C ALA A 85 -25.40 10.75 -28.39
N ARG A 86 -25.07 10.21 -27.21
CA ARG A 86 -26.08 9.70 -26.26
C ARG A 86 -26.85 10.80 -25.53
N SER A 87 -26.29 12.01 -25.41
CA SER A 87 -26.93 13.12 -24.69
C SER A 87 -27.86 13.96 -25.59
N GLY A 88 -27.88 13.69 -26.90
CA GLY A 88 -28.72 14.37 -27.90
C GLY A 88 -30.03 13.67 -28.27
N HIS A 89 -30.43 12.63 -27.53
CA HIS A 89 -31.71 11.94 -27.64
C HIS A 89 -32.44 11.92 -26.30
#